data_AF-A0A3M1DDQ4-F1
#
_entry.id   AF-A0A3M1DDQ4-F1
#
_cell.length_a   1.000
_cell.length_b   1.000
_cell.length_c   1.000
_cell.angle_alpha   90.00
_cell.angle_beta   90.00
_cell.angle_gamma   90.00
#
_symmetry.space_group_name_H-M   'P 1'
#
loop_
_entity.id
_entity.type
_entity.pdbx_description
1 polymer ?
#
loop_
_entity_poly.entity_id
_entity_poly.type
_entity_poly.pdbx_seq_one_letter_code
_entity_poly.pdbx_strand_id
1 'polypeptide(L)'
;MVLGLARQGVAMARFLARAGAQVTVSDLKTKAELADAIAALADLPVRYALGGHPMSLLRGADFICVSGGVPLDIPLLVEARRRGIPLVSDAQLFLERCPATVIGITGSAGKTTTTALVGEMCRAAGRRTWVGGNIGNPLLDDLEQIAPDDLVV
;
A
#
# COMPACT_ATOMS: atom_id res chain seq x y z
N MET A 1 -6.61 1.70 -9.72
CA MET A 1 -6.43 3.09 -9.23
C MET A 1 -5.82 3.06 -7.84
N VAL A 2 -5.02 4.07 -7.46
CA VAL A 2 -4.55 4.26 -6.07
C VAL A 2 -5.18 5.54 -5.52
N LEU A 3 -5.73 5.45 -4.31
CA LEU A 3 -6.39 6.56 -3.61
C LEU A 3 -5.58 6.93 -2.36
N GLY A 4 -5.07 8.16 -2.35
CA GLY A 4 -4.10 8.65 -1.37
C GLY A 4 -2.65 8.36 -1.81
N LEU A 5 -1.79 9.38 -1.74
CA LEU A 5 -0.37 9.32 -2.12
C LEU A 5 0.54 9.59 -0.91
N ALA A 6 0.17 9.07 0.25
CA ALA A 6 1.07 8.96 1.40
C ALA A 6 2.09 7.81 1.17
N ARG A 7 2.82 7.41 2.22
CA ARG A 7 3.88 6.38 2.14
C ARG A 7 3.39 5.06 1.51
N GLN A 8 2.27 4.51 1.98
CA GLN A 8 1.68 3.27 1.42
C GLN A 8 1.14 3.49 0.00
N GLY A 9 0.56 4.65 -0.27
CA GLY A 9 0.10 5.03 -1.61
C GLY A 9 1.22 5.05 -2.65
N VAL A 10 2.38 5.59 -2.30
CA VAL A 10 3.58 5.59 -3.15
C VAL A 10 4.04 4.15 -3.42
N ALA A 11 4.15 3.32 -2.38
CA ALA A 11 4.56 1.92 -2.54
C ALA A 11 3.58 1.12 -3.43
N MET A 12 2.27 1.25 -3.21
CA MET A 12 1.26 0.61 -4.07
C MET A 12 1.31 1.11 -5.52
N ALA A 13 1.43 2.42 -5.74
CA ALA A 13 1.54 2.98 -7.09
C ALA A 13 2.79 2.46 -7.81
N ARG A 14 3.93 2.42 -7.11
CA ARG A 14 5.19 1.86 -7.62
C ARG A 14 5.04 0.39 -7.99
N PHE A 15 4.56 -0.42 -7.06
CA PHE A 15 4.37 -1.85 -7.26
C PHE A 15 3.47 -2.14 -8.47
N LEU A 16 2.30 -1.49 -8.53
CA LEU A 16 1.35 -1.70 -9.62
C LEU A 16 1.92 -1.26 -10.98
N ALA A 17 2.62 -0.12 -11.03
CA ALA A 17 3.23 0.36 -12.27
C ALA A 17 4.33 -0.59 -12.77
N ARG A 18 5.17 -1.13 -11.86
CA ARG A 18 6.18 -2.14 -12.19
C ARG A 18 5.56 -3.47 -12.65
N ALA A 19 4.42 -3.84 -12.08
CA ALA A 19 3.63 -4.99 -12.53
C ALA A 19 2.91 -4.77 -13.87
N GLY A 20 3.10 -3.62 -14.52
CA GLY A 20 2.54 -3.31 -15.85
C GLY A 20 1.10 -2.77 -15.82
N ALA A 21 0.55 -2.44 -14.65
CA ALA A 21 -0.78 -1.87 -14.55
C ALA A 21 -0.83 -0.41 -15.01
N GLN A 22 -1.99 0.02 -15.53
CA GLN A 22 -2.25 1.43 -15.79
C GLN A 22 -2.64 2.15 -14.50
N VAL A 23 -1.67 2.84 -13.89
CA VAL A 23 -1.86 3.45 -12.58
C VAL A 23 -2.35 4.89 -12.71
N THR A 24 -3.51 5.17 -12.11
CA THR A 24 -3.95 6.53 -11.79
C THR A 24 -3.95 6.69 -10.27
N VAL A 25 -3.31 7.74 -9.78
CA VAL A 25 -3.28 8.16 -8.39
C VAL A 25 -4.24 9.33 -8.21
N SER A 26 -5.04 9.31 -7.16
CA SER A 26 -5.87 10.45 -6.76
C SER A 26 -5.68 10.82 -5.30
N ASP A 27 -5.57 12.11 -5.01
CA ASP A 27 -5.37 12.67 -3.67
C ASP A 27 -6.08 14.03 -3.55
N LEU A 28 -6.48 14.38 -2.33
CA LEU A 28 -7.07 15.70 -2.03
C LEU A 28 -6.00 16.81 -2.04
N LYS A 29 -4.75 16.47 -1.73
CA LYS A 29 -3.64 17.39 -1.74
C LYS A 29 -3.28 17.82 -3.16
N THR A 30 -2.73 19.01 -3.27
CA THR A 30 -2.27 19.58 -4.53
C THR A 30 -0.94 18.97 -4.97
N LYS A 31 -0.56 19.23 -6.23
CA LYS A 31 0.74 18.82 -6.79
C LYS A 31 1.93 19.36 -5.97
N ALA A 32 1.82 20.58 -5.44
CA ALA A 32 2.89 21.20 -4.66
C ALA A 32 3.10 20.49 -3.31
N GLU A 33 2.01 20.14 -2.63
CA GLU A 33 2.06 19.41 -1.35
C GLU A 33 2.55 17.96 -1.48
N LEU A 34 2.45 17.39 -2.68
CA LEU A 34 2.85 16.02 -3.00
C LEU A 34 4.14 15.95 -3.83
N ALA A 35 4.90 17.04 -3.92
CA ALA A 35 6.07 17.12 -4.80
C ALA A 35 7.05 15.95 -4.60
N ASP A 36 7.39 15.63 -3.35
CA ASP A 36 8.32 14.54 -3.02
C ASP A 36 7.75 13.16 -3.40
N ALA A 37 6.47 12.93 -3.14
CA ALA A 37 5.80 11.67 -3.46
C ALA A 37 5.67 11.45 -4.98
N ILE A 38 5.44 12.53 -5.73
CA ILE A 38 5.42 12.51 -7.20
C ILE A 38 6.82 12.30 -7.75
N ALA A 39 7.83 12.97 -7.18
CA ALA A 39 9.22 12.81 -7.58
C ALA A 39 9.69 11.36 -7.38
N ALA A 40 9.25 10.71 -6.31
CA ALA A 40 9.54 9.30 -6.06
C ALA A 40 8.99 8.35 -7.14
N LEU A 41 7.98 8.77 -7.90
CA LEU A 41 7.34 7.98 -8.96
C LEU A 41 7.62 8.53 -10.37
N ALA A 42 8.58 9.45 -10.50
CA ALA A 42 8.84 10.16 -11.77
C ALA A 42 9.35 9.25 -12.89
N ASP A 43 9.95 8.11 -12.54
CA ASP A 43 10.44 7.07 -13.45
C ASP A 43 9.35 6.13 -13.95
N LEU A 44 8.09 6.30 -13.49
CA LEU A 44 6.99 5.37 -13.75
C LEU A 44 5.84 6.05 -14.49
N PRO A 45 5.09 5.28 -15.32
CA PRO A 45 3.96 5.80 -16.10
C PRO A 45 2.71 5.97 -15.22
N VAL A 46 2.76 6.88 -14.25
CA VAL A 46 1.67 7.16 -13.31
C VAL A 46 0.90 8.43 -13.74
N ARG A 47 -0.43 8.33 -13.81
CA ARG A 47 -1.33 9.49 -14.00
C ARG A 47 -1.78 10.04 -12.65
N TYR A 48 -1.99 11.34 -12.56
CA TYR A 48 -2.37 12.01 -11.32
C TYR A 48 -3.67 12.80 -11.47
N ALA A 49 -4.59 12.62 -10.53
CA ALA A 49 -5.81 13.40 -10.35
C ALA A 49 -5.81 14.00 -8.94
N LEU A 50 -5.17 15.17 -8.81
CA LEU A 50 -4.87 15.83 -7.54
C LEU A 50 -5.85 16.97 -7.25
N GLY A 51 -5.96 17.36 -5.98
CA GLY A 51 -6.88 18.42 -5.55
C GLY A 51 -8.33 17.95 -5.41
N GLY A 52 -8.60 16.65 -5.46
CA GLY A 52 -9.96 16.12 -5.41
C GLY A 52 -10.11 14.69 -5.94
N HIS A 53 -11.33 14.18 -5.84
CA HIS A 53 -11.71 12.82 -6.21
C HIS A 53 -12.88 12.82 -7.21
N PRO A 54 -12.64 13.18 -8.49
CA PRO A 54 -13.72 13.23 -9.47
C PRO A 54 -14.31 11.82 -9.72
N MET A 55 -15.64 11.72 -9.79
CA MET A 55 -16.35 10.46 -10.01
C MET A 55 -16.02 9.80 -11.36
N SER A 56 -15.50 10.57 -12.32
CA SER A 56 -15.03 10.05 -13.60
C SER A 56 -13.89 9.04 -13.44
N LEU A 57 -13.13 9.08 -12.34
CA LEU A 57 -12.06 8.13 -12.04
C LEU A 57 -12.54 6.69 -11.88
N LEU A 58 -13.82 6.48 -11.57
CA LEU A 58 -14.40 5.13 -11.48
C LEU A 58 -14.68 4.52 -12.85
N ARG A 59 -14.59 5.29 -13.95
CA ARG A 59 -14.81 4.76 -15.29
C ARG A 59 -13.60 3.95 -15.73
N GLY A 60 -13.79 2.65 -15.93
CA GLY A 60 -12.72 1.74 -16.36
C GLY A 60 -11.72 1.37 -15.26
N ALA A 61 -12.05 1.58 -13.99
CA ALA A 61 -11.22 1.12 -12.89
C ALA A 61 -11.54 -0.35 -12.56
N ASP A 62 -10.55 -1.23 -12.73
CA ASP A 62 -10.68 -2.66 -12.39
C ASP A 62 -10.71 -2.90 -10.86
N PHE A 63 -9.97 -2.08 -10.11
CA PHE A 63 -9.95 -2.07 -8.64
C PHE A 63 -9.36 -0.74 -8.11
N ILE A 64 -9.55 -0.50 -6.81
CA ILE A 64 -9.03 0.67 -6.10
C ILE A 64 -8.18 0.24 -4.92
N CYS A 65 -6.89 0.57 -4.96
CA CYS A 65 -5.98 0.49 -3.84
C CYS A 65 -6.18 1.70 -2.92
N VAL A 66 -6.55 1.47 -1.67
CA VAL A 66 -6.82 2.54 -0.71
C VAL A 66 -5.65 2.67 0.26
N SER A 67 -4.97 3.82 0.25
CA SER A 67 -3.89 4.10 1.21
C SER A 67 -4.43 4.20 2.63
N GLY A 68 -3.62 3.79 3.62
CA GLY A 68 -3.96 3.98 5.02
C GLY A 68 -4.22 5.46 5.33
N GLY A 69 -5.30 5.70 6.09
CA GLY A 69 -5.76 7.05 6.45
C GLY A 69 -6.83 7.64 5.54
N VAL A 70 -7.14 7.04 4.38
CA VAL A 70 -8.28 7.47 3.56
C VAL A 70 -9.58 6.89 4.14
N PRO A 71 -10.59 7.72 4.49
CA PRO A 71 -11.85 7.22 5.02
C PRO A 71 -12.60 6.37 3.98
N LEU A 72 -13.11 5.21 4.39
CA LEU A 72 -13.78 4.24 3.50
C LEU A 72 -15.22 4.61 3.14
N ASP A 73 -15.74 5.69 3.72
CA ASP A 73 -17.08 6.24 3.58
C ASP A 73 -17.13 7.48 2.67
N ILE A 74 -16.00 7.91 2.10
CA ILE A 74 -16.01 9.01 1.14
C ILE A 74 -16.90 8.69 -0.07
N PRO A 75 -17.53 9.70 -0.71
CA PRO A 75 -18.47 9.48 -1.80
C PRO A 75 -17.92 8.61 -2.95
N LEU A 76 -16.63 8.77 -3.28
CA LEU A 76 -15.98 7.99 -4.35
C LEU A 76 -15.94 6.49 -4.02
N LEU A 77 -15.59 6.12 -2.79
CA LEU A 77 -15.47 4.72 -2.38
C LEU A 77 -16.83 4.07 -2.13
N VAL A 78 -17.81 4.84 -1.64
CA VAL A 78 -19.20 4.39 -1.54
C VAL A 78 -19.74 4.05 -2.93
N GLU A 79 -19.55 4.93 -3.90
CA GLU A 79 -19.97 4.70 -5.28
C GLU A 79 -19.19 3.55 -5.93
N ALA A 80 -17.89 3.43 -5.68
CA ALA A 80 -17.09 2.30 -6.16
C ALA A 80 -17.64 0.96 -5.66
N ARG A 81 -17.98 0.88 -4.36
CA ARG A 81 -18.60 -0.31 -3.75
C ARG A 81 -19.97 -0.59 -4.38
N ARG A 82 -20.78 0.44 -4.62
CA ARG A 82 -22.08 0.30 -5.29
C ARG A 82 -21.95 -0.26 -6.72
N ARG A 83 -20.85 0.08 -7.42
CA ARG A 83 -20.53 -0.44 -8.76
C ARG A 83 -19.85 -1.81 -8.75
N GLY A 84 -19.58 -2.38 -7.58
CA GLY A 84 -18.86 -3.65 -7.45
C GLY A 84 -17.37 -3.56 -7.77
N ILE A 85 -16.78 -2.36 -7.76
CA ILE A 85 -15.34 -2.19 -7.96
C ILE A 85 -14.61 -2.61 -6.66
N PRO A 86 -13.72 -3.62 -6.70
CA PRO A 86 -13.01 -4.08 -5.52
C PRO A 86 -12.15 -2.99 -4.88
N LEU A 87 -12.15 -2.95 -3.55
CA LEU A 87 -11.26 -2.13 -2.75
C LEU A 87 -10.17 -3.04 -2.17
N VAL A 88 -8.91 -2.68 -2.38
CA VAL A 88 -7.73 -3.46 -1.99
C VAL A 88 -6.85 -2.60 -1.09
N SER A 89 -6.27 -3.19 -0.04
CA SER A 89 -5.28 -2.51 0.79
C SER A 89 -3.86 -2.90 0.38
N ASP A 90 -2.87 -2.12 0.82
CA ASP A 90 -1.44 -2.47 0.68
C ASP A 90 -1.12 -3.81 1.35
N ALA A 91 -1.69 -4.05 2.53
CA ALA A 91 -1.53 -5.30 3.26
C ALA A 91 -2.13 -6.49 2.50
N GLN A 92 -3.31 -6.35 1.90
CA GLN A 92 -3.89 -7.40 1.06
C GLN A 92 -3.01 -7.69 -0.16
N LEU A 93 -2.57 -6.64 -0.85
CA LEU A 93 -1.71 -6.76 -2.03
C LEU A 93 -0.39 -7.48 -1.70
N PHE A 94 0.18 -7.17 -0.54
CA PHE A 94 1.37 -7.83 -0.01
C PHE A 94 1.11 -9.30 0.32
N LEU A 95 0.07 -9.60 1.11
CA LEU A 95 -0.25 -10.96 1.55
C LEU A 95 -0.56 -11.91 0.39
N GLU A 96 -1.21 -11.41 -0.65
CA GLU A 96 -1.51 -12.21 -1.84
C GLU A 96 -0.27 -12.60 -2.64
N ARG A 97 0.84 -11.85 -2.51
CA ARG A 97 2.05 -11.97 -3.36
C ARG A 97 3.30 -12.39 -2.59
N CYS A 98 3.29 -12.27 -1.26
CA CYS A 98 4.40 -12.65 -0.42
C CYS A 98 4.65 -14.17 -0.50
N PRO A 99 5.87 -14.60 -0.86
CA PRO A 99 6.21 -16.02 -0.91
C PRO A 99 6.57 -16.62 0.46
N ALA A 100 6.84 -15.76 1.44
CA ALA A 100 7.30 -16.13 2.78
C ALA A 100 6.15 -16.34 3.77
N THR A 101 6.49 -16.91 4.92
CA THR A 101 5.54 -16.99 6.06
C THR A 101 5.35 -15.60 6.68
N VAL A 102 4.10 -15.17 6.81
CA VAL A 102 3.72 -13.86 7.38
C VAL A 102 3.08 -14.01 8.76
N ILE A 103 3.58 -13.25 9.74
CA ILE A 103 3.13 -13.20 11.14
C ILE A 103 2.38 -11.87 11.36
N GLY A 104 1.06 -11.88 11.19
CA GLY A 104 0.25 -10.67 11.35
C GLY A 104 -0.02 -10.29 12.82
N ILE A 105 0.32 -9.06 13.20
CA ILE A 105 0.07 -8.52 14.54
C ILE A 105 -0.95 -7.37 14.49
N THR A 106 -2.07 -7.54 15.21
CA THR A 106 -3.14 -6.54 15.32
C THR A 106 -3.60 -6.35 16.76
N GLY A 107 -4.39 -5.30 17.02
CA GLY A 107 -4.91 -4.97 18.34
C GLY A 107 -5.02 -3.46 18.59
N SER A 108 -5.63 -3.04 19.69
CA SER A 108 -5.83 -1.62 19.99
C SER A 108 -4.53 -0.92 20.41
N ALA A 109 -3.70 -1.57 21.22
CA ALA A 109 -2.43 -1.05 21.72
C ALA A 109 -1.33 -2.11 21.67
N GLY A 110 -0.06 -1.71 21.80
CA GLY A 110 1.09 -2.64 21.87
C GLY A 110 1.61 -3.21 20.55
N LYS A 111 0.83 -3.10 19.45
CA LYS A 111 1.20 -3.62 18.12
C LYS A 111 2.65 -3.32 17.72
N THR A 112 3.08 -2.06 17.82
CA THR A 112 4.43 -1.65 17.40
C THR A 112 5.53 -2.33 18.19
N THR A 113 5.40 -2.34 19.51
CA THR A 113 6.37 -2.99 20.40
C THR A 113 6.38 -4.51 20.19
N THR A 114 5.19 -5.14 20.08
CA THR A 114 5.09 -6.58 19.84
C THR A 114 5.68 -6.98 18.49
N THR A 115 5.42 -6.20 17.44
CA THR A 115 5.97 -6.47 16.09
C THR A 115 7.49 -6.37 16.09
N ALA A 116 8.05 -5.32 16.70
CA ALA A 116 9.49 -5.17 16.84
C ALA A 116 10.11 -6.33 17.64
N LEU A 117 9.50 -6.69 18.78
CA LEU A 117 10.01 -7.75 19.65
C LEU A 117 9.99 -9.13 18.97
N VAL A 118 8.90 -9.47 18.27
CA VAL A 118 8.80 -10.73 17.49
C VAL A 118 9.84 -10.74 16.38
N GLY A 119 10.04 -9.61 15.69
CA GLY A 119 11.09 -9.46 14.69
C GLY A 119 12.49 -9.75 15.24
N GLU A 120 12.84 -9.20 16.40
CA GLU A 120 14.12 -9.46 17.06
C GLU A 120 14.27 -10.92 17.52
N MET A 121 13.19 -11.53 18.03
CA MET A 121 13.20 -12.96 18.40
C MET A 121 13.47 -13.86 17.19
N CYS A 122 12.84 -13.58 16.04
CA CYS A 122 13.07 -14.33 14.80
C CYS A 122 14.53 -14.18 14.31
N ARG A 123 15.09 -12.97 14.37
CA ARG A 123 16.50 -12.72 14.03
C ARG A 123 17.45 -13.46 14.98
N ALA A 124 17.19 -13.41 16.29
CA ALA A 124 17.97 -14.13 17.30
C ALA A 124 17.92 -15.65 17.10
N ALA A 125 16.83 -16.17 16.52
CA ALA A 125 16.70 -17.58 16.11
C ALA A 125 17.41 -17.90 14.77
N GLY A 126 18.19 -16.97 14.20
CA GLY A 126 18.92 -17.18 12.96
C GLY A 126 18.07 -17.12 11.69
N ARG A 127 16.85 -16.56 11.77
CA ARG A 127 15.95 -16.42 10.61
C ARG A 127 16.11 -15.05 9.95
N ARG A 128 16.22 -15.04 8.62
CA ARG A 128 16.11 -13.79 7.85
C ARG A 128 14.68 -13.26 8.01
N THR A 129 14.58 -12.06 8.58
CA THR A 129 13.31 -11.52 9.07
C THR A 129 13.09 -10.09 8.58
N TRP A 130 11.99 -9.90 7.88
CA TRP A 130 11.45 -8.62 7.44
C TRP A 130 10.43 -8.14 8.48
N VAL A 131 10.48 -6.87 8.84
CA VAL A 131 9.57 -6.28 9.82
C VAL A 131 8.93 -5.05 9.19
N GLY A 132 7.60 -5.00 9.13
CA GLY A 132 6.95 -3.87 8.47
C GLY A 132 5.43 -3.79 8.65
N GLY A 133 4.75 -3.32 7.60
CA GLY A 133 3.31 -3.03 7.61
C GLY A 133 3.04 -1.61 8.08
N ASN A 134 2.38 -1.45 9.22
CA ASN A 134 2.07 -0.12 9.79
C ASN A 134 3.25 0.51 10.56
N ILE A 135 4.44 -0.09 10.50
CA ILE A 135 5.65 0.32 11.22
C ILE A 135 6.81 0.28 10.24
N GLY A 136 7.74 1.22 10.33
CA GLY A 136 8.91 1.22 9.44
C GLY A 136 8.50 1.49 7.99
N ASN A 137 9.03 0.71 7.05
CA ASN A 137 8.79 0.86 5.61
C ASN A 137 7.61 0.00 5.13
N PRO A 138 6.91 0.42 4.05
CA PRO A 138 5.90 -0.42 3.43
C PRO A 138 6.51 -1.72 2.90
N LEU A 139 5.98 -2.88 3.32
CA LEU A 139 6.49 -4.19 2.93
C LEU A 139 6.43 -4.46 1.41
N LEU A 140 5.58 -3.72 0.68
CA LEU A 140 5.52 -3.78 -0.78
C LEU A 140 6.83 -3.35 -1.46
N ASP A 141 7.60 -2.45 -0.83
CA ASP A 141 8.89 -2.00 -1.38
C ASP A 141 9.97 -3.11 -1.26
N ASP A 142 9.81 -4.02 -0.29
CA ASP A 142 10.76 -5.11 -0.01
C ASP A 142 10.35 -6.42 -0.70
N LEU A 143 9.13 -6.52 -1.21
CA LEU A 143 8.51 -7.78 -1.68
C LEU A 143 9.36 -8.59 -2.66
N GLU A 144 10.05 -7.94 -3.60
CA GLU A 144 10.91 -8.62 -4.60
C GLU A 144 12.15 -9.29 -3.97
N GLN A 145 12.55 -8.88 -2.76
CA GLN A 145 13.72 -9.38 -2.06
C GLN A 145 13.39 -10.51 -1.08
N ILE A 146 12.10 -10.73 -0.81
CA ILE A 146 11.61 -11.72 0.15
C ILE A 146 11.66 -13.11 -0.47
N ALA A 147 12.39 -14.03 0.17
CA ALA A 147 12.50 -15.43 -0.24
C ALA A 147 11.51 -16.33 0.52
N PRO A 148 11.11 -17.50 -0.01
CA PRO A 148 10.15 -18.40 0.64
C PRO A 148 10.53 -18.87 2.06
N ASP A 149 11.83 -18.93 2.38
CA ASP A 149 12.37 -19.35 3.67
C ASP A 149 12.52 -18.22 4.69
N ASP A 150 12.26 -16.97 4.27
CA ASP A 150 12.24 -15.80 5.14
C ASP A 150 11.00 -15.80 6.06
N LEU A 151 11.04 -14.91 7.06
CA LEU A 151 9.89 -14.55 7.89
C LEU A 151 9.53 -13.08 7.70
N VAL A 152 8.24 -12.79 7.69
CA VAL A 152 7.72 -11.42 7.68
C VAL A 152 6.88 -11.20 8.92
N VAL A 153 7.13 -10.12 9.63
CA VAL A 153 6.41 -9.70 10.85
C VAL A 153 5.76 -8.35 10.63
#